data_AF-A0A661W2F8-F1
#
_entry.id   AF-A0A661W2F8-F1
#
_cell.length_a   1.000
_cell.length_b   1.000
_cell.length_c   1.000
_cell.angle_alpha   90.00
_cell.angle_beta   90.00
_cell.angle_gamma   90.00
#
_symmetry.space_group_name_H-M   'P 1'
#
loop_
_entity.id
_entity.type
_entity.pdbx_description
1 polymer ?
#
loop_
_entity_poly.entity_id
_entity_poly.type
_entity_poly.pdbx_seq_one_letter_code
_entity_poly.pdbx_strand_id
1 'polypeptide(L)'
;MTEEVIRKGGSSFIEDVPAAEVFTPEDFREEHKMIITTAEDFVTNEVAPHLEEVEHKDFELTRQLMRKAGELGLLGADVEEKYG
;
A
#
# COMPACT_ATOMS: atom_id res chain seq x y z
N MET A 1 -20.61 22.36 -5.03
CA MET A 1 -19.16 22.09 -5.12
C MET A 1 -18.57 22.60 -3.83
N THR A 2 -18.36 21.71 -2.87
CA THR A 2 -17.65 22.06 -1.62
C THR A 2 -16.17 22.18 -1.96
N GLU A 3 -15.60 23.33 -1.60
CA GLU A 3 -14.18 23.64 -1.79
C GLU A 3 -13.34 22.64 -0.96
N GLU A 4 -12.29 22.07 -1.55
CA GLU A 4 -11.41 21.14 -0.87
C GLU A 4 -10.55 21.91 0.15
N VAL A 5 -10.77 21.66 1.44
CA VAL A 5 -10.08 22.38 2.52
C VAL A 5 -8.70 21.76 2.71
N ILE A 6 -7.66 22.42 2.16
CA ILE A 6 -6.27 22.00 2.35
C ILE A 6 -5.80 22.45 3.75
N ARG A 7 -5.68 21.50 4.68
CA ARG A 7 -5.14 21.73 6.03
C ARG A 7 -3.60 21.67 6.02
N LYS A 8 -2.97 22.53 6.84
CA LYS A 8 -1.51 22.50 7.02
C LYS A 8 -1.13 21.39 8.01
N GLY A 9 0.03 20.78 7.79
CA GLY A 9 0.60 19.85 8.77
C GLY A 9 0.72 20.49 10.16
N GLY A 10 0.16 19.84 11.18
CA GLY A 10 0.17 20.32 12.57
C GLY A 10 -0.91 21.35 12.93
N SER A 11 -1.82 21.74 12.02
CA SER A 11 -2.89 22.69 12.36
C SER A 11 -3.86 22.15 13.42
N SER A 12 -3.98 20.83 13.55
CA SER A 12 -4.85 20.16 14.54
C SER A 12 -4.51 20.46 16.00
N PHE A 13 -3.33 21.03 16.31
CA PHE A 13 -2.98 21.44 17.68
C PHE A 13 -3.61 22.77 18.09
N ILE A 14 -4.04 23.59 17.12
CA ILE A 14 -4.50 24.97 17.33
C ILE A 14 -5.88 25.24 16.73
N GLU A 15 -6.39 24.32 15.91
CA GLU A 15 -7.69 24.40 15.24
C GLU A 15 -8.47 23.09 15.48
N ASP A 16 -9.79 23.21 15.60
CA ASP A 16 -10.68 22.04 15.60
C ASP A 16 -10.77 21.44 14.19
N VAL A 17 -10.61 20.12 14.08
CA VAL A 17 -10.73 19.35 12.84
C VAL A 17 -11.99 18.48 12.91
N PRO A 18 -13.01 18.75 12.07
CA PRO A 18 -14.21 17.92 12.00
C PRO A 18 -13.89 16.48 11.57
N ALA A 19 -14.61 15.50 12.10
CA ALA A 19 -14.43 14.09 11.73
C ALA A 19 -14.60 13.84 10.21
N ALA A 20 -15.48 14.60 9.55
CA ALA A 20 -15.71 14.51 8.10
C ALA A 20 -14.51 14.97 7.25
N GLU A 21 -13.51 15.62 7.84
CA GLU A 21 -12.27 16.04 7.18
C GLU A 21 -11.11 15.06 7.44
N VAL A 22 -11.33 14.01 8.24
CA VAL A 22 -10.32 13.00 8.56
C VAL A 22 -10.57 11.77 7.68
N PHE A 23 -9.55 11.38 6.92
CA PHE A 23 -9.60 10.15 6.13
C PHE A 23 -9.42 8.92 7.04
N THR A 24 -10.33 7.96 6.96
CA THR A 24 -10.33 6.71 7.74
C THR A 24 -10.37 5.49 6.81
N PRO A 25 -10.13 4.26 7.32
CA PRO A 25 -10.26 3.05 6.50
C PRO A 25 -11.66 2.86 5.91
N GLU A 26 -12.70 3.39 6.55
CA GLU A 26 -14.08 3.39 6.02
C GLU A 26 -14.22 4.21 4.73
N ASP A 27 -13.32 5.15 4.46
CA ASP A 27 -13.26 5.95 3.24
C ASP A 27 -12.54 5.24 2.08
N PHE A 28 -12.01 4.03 2.30
CA PHE A 28 -11.37 3.27 1.23
C PHE A 28 -12.34 2.95 0.09
N ARG A 29 -11.94 3.38 -1.11
CA ARG A 29 -12.61 3.02 -2.36
C ARG A 29 -12.35 1.56 -2.71
N GLU A 30 -13.15 1.04 -3.63
CA GLU A 30 -13.02 -0.34 -4.09
C GLU A 30 -11.64 -0.63 -4.68
N GLU A 31 -11.01 0.33 -5.36
CA GLU A 31 -9.64 0.16 -5.87
C GLU A 31 -8.62 -0.02 -4.75
N HIS A 32 -8.75 0.72 -3.64
CA HIS A 32 -7.87 0.53 -2.48
C HIS A 32 -8.06 -0.87 -1.89
N LYS A 33 -9.30 -1.33 -1.75
CA LYS A 33 -9.62 -2.67 -1.23
C LYS A 33 -9.08 -3.78 -2.13
N MET A 34 -9.20 -3.64 -3.44
CA MET A 34 -8.65 -4.60 -4.40
C MET A 34 -7.13 -4.75 -4.27
N ILE A 35 -6.40 -3.63 -4.10
CA ILE A 35 -4.95 -3.66 -3.91
C ILE A 35 -4.59 -4.33 -2.58
N ILE A 36 -5.32 -4.03 -1.50
CA ILE A 36 -5.15 -4.66 -0.18
C ILE A 36 -5.28 -6.19 -0.31
N THR A 37 -6.38 -6.67 -0.89
CA THR A 37 -6.61 -8.11 -1.08
C THR A 37 -5.52 -8.76 -1.93
N THR A 38 -5.09 -8.11 -3.02
CA THR A 38 -4.01 -8.62 -3.88
C THR A 38 -2.70 -8.78 -3.11
N ALA A 39 -2.35 -7.79 -2.27
CA ALA A 39 -1.15 -7.84 -1.46
C ALA A 39 -1.24 -8.91 -0.35
N GLU A 40 -2.39 -9.00 0.33
CA GLU A 40 -2.64 -10.01 1.37
C GLU A 40 -2.56 -11.43 0.82
N ASP A 41 -3.18 -11.68 -0.34
CA ASP A 41 -3.15 -12.98 -1.01
C ASP A 41 -1.74 -13.35 -1.44
N PHE A 42 -0.98 -12.40 -1.99
CA PHE A 42 0.42 -12.63 -2.36
C PHE A 42 1.27 -12.98 -1.14
N VAL A 43 1.14 -12.23 -0.04
CA VAL A 43 1.91 -12.51 1.18
C VAL A 43 1.53 -13.87 1.76
N THR A 44 0.22 -14.15 1.88
CA THR A 44 -0.28 -15.39 2.49
C THR A 44 0.13 -16.63 1.71
N ASN A 45 0.01 -16.58 0.38
CA ASN A 45 0.16 -17.76 -0.46
C ASN A 45 1.57 -17.94 -1.04
N GLU A 46 2.31 -16.84 -1.28
CA GLU A 46 3.61 -16.90 -1.96
C GLU A 46 4.78 -16.59 -1.02
N VAL A 47 4.61 -15.69 -0.06
CA VAL A 47 5.74 -15.26 0.82
C VAL A 47 5.79 -16.06 2.11
N ALA A 48 4.67 -16.15 2.83
CA ALA A 48 4.60 -16.78 4.16
C ALA A 48 5.10 -18.24 4.18
N PRO A 49 4.86 -19.08 3.15
CA PRO A 49 5.38 -20.45 3.12
C PRO A 49 6.92 -20.53 3.09
N HIS A 50 7.60 -19.45 2.69
CA HIS A 50 9.04 -19.40 2.43
C HIS A 50 9.79 -18.48 3.41
N LEU A 51 9.15 -18.10 4.52
CA LEU A 51 9.69 -17.11 5.44
C LEU A 51 11.02 -17.56 6.06
N GLU A 52 11.17 -18.86 6.33
CA GLU A 52 12.38 -19.42 6.93
C GLU A 52 13.57 -19.35 5.96
N GLU A 53 13.39 -19.68 4.68
CA GLU A 53 14.44 -19.57 3.66
C GLU A 53 14.86 -18.11 3.44
N VAL A 54 13.90 -17.18 3.45
CA VAL A 54 14.16 -15.74 3.36
C VAL A 54 14.98 -15.25 4.57
N GLU A 55 14.62 -15.63 5.79
CA GLU A 55 15.37 -15.31 7.01
C GLU A 55 16.80 -15.86 6.98
N HIS A 56 17.01 -17.04 6.37
CA HIS A 56 18.32 -17.63 6.13
C HIS A 56 19.07 -17.02 4.93
N LYS A 57 18.58 -15.90 4.38
CA LYS A 57 19.21 -15.13 3.30
C LYS A 57 19.29 -15.89 1.98
N ASP A 58 18.27 -16.68 1.65
CA ASP A 58 18.09 -17.15 0.28
C ASP A 58 17.70 -15.96 -0.63
N PHE A 59 18.71 -15.27 -1.15
CA PHE A 59 18.53 -14.12 -2.01
C PHE A 59 18.00 -14.48 -3.40
N GLU A 60 18.19 -15.72 -3.86
CA GLU A 60 17.66 -16.14 -5.15
C GLU A 60 16.14 -16.30 -5.05
N LEU A 61 15.65 -16.94 -4.00
CA LEU A 61 14.22 -17.00 -3.70
C LEU A 61 13.62 -15.61 -3.47
N THR A 62 14.30 -14.77 -2.68
CA THR A 62 13.85 -13.39 -2.43
C THR A 62 13.69 -12.61 -3.74
N ARG A 63 14.65 -12.74 -4.66
CA ARG A 63 14.59 -12.08 -5.98
C ARG A 63 13.44 -12.62 -6.84
N GLN A 64 13.14 -13.91 -6.76
CA GLN A 64 11.99 -14.50 -7.46
C GLN A 64 10.66 -13.99 -6.90
N LEU A 65 10.51 -13.92 -5.58
CA LEU A 65 9.32 -13.34 -4.94
C LEU A 65 9.14 -11.86 -5.32
N MET A 66 10.21 -11.06 -5.34
CA MET A 66 10.16 -9.67 -5.78
C MET A 66 9.74 -9.52 -7.25
N ARG A 67 10.18 -10.43 -8.13
CA ARG A 67 9.70 -10.43 -9.53
C ARG A 67 8.21 -10.69 -9.62
N LYS A 68 7.69 -11.70 -8.89
CA LYS A 68 6.25 -11.99 -8.84
C LYS A 68 5.45 -10.80 -8.30
N ALA A 69 5.92 -10.14 -7.24
CA ALA A 69 5.29 -8.93 -6.71
C ALA A 69 5.24 -7.80 -7.76
N GLY A 70 6.30 -7.66 -8.56
CA GLY A 70 6.35 -6.71 -9.68
C GLY A 70 5.33 -7.04 -10.79
N GLU A 71 5.17 -8.31 -11.14
CA GLU A 71 4.16 -8.78 -12.11
C GLU A 71 2.71 -8.50 -11.65
N LEU A 72 2.48 -8.48 -10.33
CA LEU A 72 1.20 -8.07 -9.72
C LEU A 72 1.03 -6.54 -9.63
N GLY A 73 2.01 -5.75 -10.07
CA GLY A 73 1.99 -4.29 -9.99
C GLY A 73 2.31 -3.72 -8.60
N LEU A 74 2.66 -4.55 -7.62
CA LEU A 74 2.86 -4.12 -6.23
C LEU A 74 4.14 -3.29 -6.02
N LEU A 75 5.07 -3.30 -6.98
CA LEU A 75 6.33 -2.55 -6.90
C LEU A 75 6.31 -1.21 -7.66
N GLY A 76 5.21 -0.91 -8.34
CA GLY A 76 5.07 0.29 -9.18
C GLY A 76 4.17 1.38 -8.60
N ALA A 77 3.60 1.19 -7.40
CA ALA A 77 2.53 2.04 -6.87
C ALA A 77 2.88 3.55 -6.80
N ASP A 78 4.16 3.88 -6.55
CA ASP A 78 4.64 5.26 -6.45
C ASP A 78 5.43 5.72 -7.70
N VAL A 79 5.47 4.90 -8.76
CA VAL A 79 6.20 5.20 -9.99
C VAL A 79 5.25 5.81 -11.01
N GLU A 80 5.67 6.93 -11.64
CA GLU A 80 4.88 7.52 -12.73
C GLU A 80 4.75 6.52 -13.90
N GLU A 81 3.54 6.36 -14.45
CA GLU A 81 3.23 5.42 -15.55
C GLU A 81 4.15 5.55 -16.78
N LYS A 82 4.67 6.75 -17.06
CA LYS A 82 5.59 6.98 -18.18
C LYS A 82 6.93 6.23 -18.04
N TYR A 83 7.23 5.70 -16.85
CA TYR A 83 8.44 4.95 -16.54
C TYR A 83 8.20 3.45 -16.32
N GLY A 84 6.95 2.98 -16.41
CA GLY A 84 6.59 1.58 -16.19
C GLY A 84 5.11 1.32 -16.28
#